data_AF-A0AAN6Y029-F1
#
_entry.id   AF-A0AAN6Y029-F1
#
_cell.length_a   1.000
_cell.length_b   1.000
_cell.length_c   1.000
_cell.angle_alpha   90.00
_cell.angle_beta   90.00
_cell.angle_gamma   90.00
#
_symmetry.space_group_name_H-M   'P 1'
#
loop_
_entity.id
_entity.type
_entity.pdbx_description
1 polymer ?
#
loop_
_entity_poly.entity_id
_entity_poly.type
_entity_poly.pdbx_seq_one_letter_code
_entity_poly.pdbx_strand_id
1 'polypeptide(L)'
;MLRSGVVCHDRYRFHVGRDMHFYSCISPDCASPPQLFSRLEEWKSHMDREHSRGWLQDVHTPIRWHCQACEGEDQWFEEEEAIEMHIEQMHPEYSKGPELEAWKETFEVKAPRPAYTCPVCNSIPDKLAAILKPDAEGRPTAVATNDESLRNELLKHIAQHLKEIGLVSIHFLYDADEDAASSRASAANNINSLPAGRWLDGNLVPPVPSYLDEEYHDEWRL
;
A
#
# COMPACT_ATOMS: atom_id res chain seq x y z
N MET A 1 -21.39 -8.58 -44.51
CA MET A 1 -22.02 -8.42 -43.17
C MET A 1 -20.89 -8.20 -42.18
N LEU A 2 -20.70 -6.98 -41.71
CA LEU A 2 -19.64 -6.62 -40.76
C LEU A 2 -20.09 -7.01 -39.35
N ARG A 3 -19.42 -7.95 -38.70
CA ARG A 3 -19.61 -8.20 -37.27
C ARG A 3 -18.56 -7.43 -36.49
N SER A 4 -19.02 -6.38 -35.85
CA SER A 4 -18.28 -5.57 -34.89
C SER A 4 -17.85 -6.45 -33.72
N GLY A 5 -16.56 -6.77 -33.63
CA GLY A 5 -15.95 -7.45 -32.49
C GLY A 5 -15.91 -6.52 -31.28
N VAL A 6 -16.99 -6.48 -30.53
CA VAL A 6 -17.03 -5.82 -29.22
C VAL A 6 -16.22 -6.69 -28.26
N VAL A 7 -14.94 -6.36 -28.09
CA VAL A 7 -14.18 -6.83 -26.94
C VAL A 7 -14.92 -6.33 -25.71
N CYS A 8 -15.56 -7.23 -24.98
CA CYS A 8 -16.30 -6.89 -23.76
C CYS A 8 -15.28 -6.36 -22.75
N HIS A 9 -15.23 -5.03 -22.58
CA HIS A 9 -14.34 -4.29 -21.69
C HIS A 9 -14.27 -4.89 -20.27
N ASP A 10 -15.35 -5.53 -19.82
CA ASP A 10 -15.44 -6.16 -18.50
C ASP A 10 -14.60 -7.46 -18.37
N ARG A 11 -14.41 -8.22 -19.46
CA ARG A 11 -13.57 -9.44 -19.45
C ARG A 11 -12.10 -9.11 -19.24
N TYR A 12 -11.58 -8.09 -19.93
CA TYR A 12 -10.18 -7.67 -19.79
C TYR A 12 -9.87 -7.20 -18.36
N ARG A 13 -10.73 -6.36 -17.78
CA ARG A 13 -10.56 -5.85 -16.40
C ARG A 13 -10.55 -6.98 -15.38
N PHE A 14 -11.39 -7.99 -15.58
CA PHE A 14 -11.42 -9.17 -14.73
C PHE A 14 -10.13 -9.99 -14.83
N HIS A 15 -9.62 -10.22 -16.03
CA HIS A 15 -8.36 -10.95 -16.25
C HIS A 15 -7.17 -10.21 -15.62
N VAL A 16 -7.01 -8.92 -15.91
CA VAL A 16 -5.91 -8.11 -15.34
C VAL A 16 -5.97 -8.08 -13.81
N GLY A 17 -7.16 -7.92 -13.23
CA GLY A 17 -7.31 -7.93 -11.77
C GLY A 17 -6.97 -9.28 -11.13
N ARG A 18 -7.36 -10.38 -11.79
CA ARG A 18 -7.10 -11.74 -11.31
C ARG A 18 -5.62 -12.11 -11.39
N ASP A 19 -4.98 -11.77 -12.51
CA ASP A 19 -3.64 -12.27 -12.82
C ASP A 19 -2.54 -11.41 -12.14
N MET A 20 -2.84 -10.14 -11.80
CA MET A 20 -1.86 -9.21 -11.20
C MET A 20 -1.81 -9.24 -9.66
N HIS A 21 -2.82 -9.80 -8.99
CA HIS A 21 -2.90 -9.86 -7.52
C HIS A 21 -2.59 -8.53 -6.81
N PHE A 22 -3.19 -7.43 -7.27
CA PHE A 22 -2.88 -6.07 -6.83
C PHE A 22 -3.07 -5.79 -5.33
N TYR A 23 -3.85 -6.61 -4.62
CA TYR A 23 -4.08 -6.38 -3.21
C TYR A 23 -3.01 -7.11 -2.41
N SER A 24 -1.93 -6.42 -2.05
CA SER A 24 -0.95 -6.94 -1.09
C SER A 24 -1.39 -6.63 0.35
N CYS A 25 -1.06 -7.53 1.28
CA CYS A 25 -1.09 -7.17 2.69
C CYS A 25 -0.09 -6.02 2.94
N ILE A 26 -0.52 -4.99 3.67
CA ILE A 26 0.31 -3.84 4.00
C ILE A 26 0.88 -3.92 5.42
N SER A 27 0.58 -4.97 6.18
CA SER A 27 1.19 -5.12 7.51
C SER A 27 2.67 -5.54 7.37
N PRO A 28 3.58 -4.96 8.17
CA PRO A 28 4.97 -5.41 8.24
C PRO A 28 5.09 -6.90 8.62
N ASP A 29 4.11 -7.45 9.36
CA ASP A 29 4.08 -8.86 9.76
C ASP A 29 3.94 -9.83 8.58
N CYS A 30 3.42 -9.33 7.44
CA CYS A 30 3.22 -10.10 6.22
C CYS A 30 4.22 -9.73 5.12
N ALA A 31 5.33 -9.07 5.46
CA ALA A 31 6.35 -8.68 4.47
C ALA A 31 7.12 -9.88 3.89
N SER A 32 7.24 -10.98 4.62
CA SER A 32 7.98 -12.17 4.17
C SER A 32 7.39 -13.48 4.71
N PRO A 33 6.74 -14.31 3.87
CA PRO A 33 6.45 -14.08 2.44
C PRO A 33 5.29 -13.08 2.23
N PRO A 34 5.35 -12.24 1.18
CA PRO A 34 4.28 -11.30 0.87
C PRO A 34 2.95 -12.02 0.60
N GLN A 35 1.89 -11.59 1.26
CA GLN A 35 0.54 -12.10 1.04
C GLN A 35 -0.15 -11.26 -0.03
N LEU A 36 -0.50 -11.89 -1.15
CA LEU A 36 -1.11 -11.24 -2.32
C LEU A 36 -2.49 -11.83 -2.60
N PHE A 37 -3.45 -10.97 -2.95
CA PHE A 37 -4.83 -11.34 -3.17
C PHE A 37 -5.35 -10.82 -4.50
N SER A 38 -6.25 -11.59 -5.11
CA SER A 38 -6.88 -11.24 -6.39
C SER A 38 -8.15 -10.40 -6.19
N ARG A 39 -8.78 -10.50 -5.01
CA ARG A 39 -10.07 -9.86 -4.70
C ARG A 39 -9.98 -8.99 -3.46
N LEU A 40 -10.76 -7.89 -3.49
CA LEU A 40 -10.87 -6.98 -2.36
C LEU A 40 -11.40 -7.68 -1.11
N GLU A 41 -12.36 -8.59 -1.28
CA GLU A 41 -12.98 -9.30 -0.16
C GLU A 41 -12.00 -10.26 0.52
N GLU A 42 -11.12 -10.90 -0.25
CA GLU A 42 -10.05 -11.78 0.26
C GLU A 42 -9.06 -10.96 1.09
N TRP A 43 -8.58 -9.85 0.53
CA TRP A 43 -7.68 -8.93 1.22
C TRP A 43 -8.33 -8.35 2.50
N LYS A 44 -9.56 -7.85 2.42
CA LYS A 44 -10.31 -7.34 3.58
C LYS A 44 -10.41 -8.42 4.67
N SER A 45 -10.81 -9.63 4.30
CA SER A 45 -10.95 -10.72 5.25
C SER A 45 -9.63 -11.11 5.89
N HIS A 46 -8.52 -11.07 5.14
CA HIS A 46 -7.19 -11.32 5.69
C HIS A 46 -6.82 -10.24 6.71
N MET A 47 -6.92 -8.95 6.33
CA MET A 47 -6.57 -7.85 7.22
C MET A 47 -7.38 -7.88 8.53
N ASP A 48 -8.68 -8.17 8.45
CA ASP A 48 -9.54 -8.21 9.64
C ASP A 48 -9.26 -9.39 10.57
N ARG A 49 -8.79 -10.52 10.03
CA ARG A 49 -8.52 -11.74 10.79
C ARG A 49 -7.11 -11.76 11.39
N GLU A 50 -6.13 -11.33 10.60
CA GLU A 50 -4.71 -11.46 10.97
C GLU A 50 -4.14 -10.18 11.61
N HIS A 51 -4.73 -9.00 11.36
CA HIS A 51 -4.21 -7.71 11.86
C HIS A 51 -5.20 -6.94 12.76
N SER A 52 -6.25 -7.61 13.23
CA SER A 52 -7.37 -7.03 14.00
C SER A 52 -8.24 -6.04 13.22
N ARG A 53 -9.47 -5.76 13.68
CA ARG A 53 -10.33 -4.77 13.02
C ARG A 53 -9.81 -3.33 13.10
N GLY A 54 -8.88 -3.05 14.03
CA GLY A 54 -8.24 -1.75 14.26
C GLY A 54 -7.11 -1.43 13.30
N TRP A 55 -6.69 -2.38 12.45
CA TRP A 55 -5.50 -2.28 11.60
C TRP A 55 -5.38 -0.97 10.80
N LEU A 56 -6.50 -0.35 10.43
CA LEU A 56 -6.54 0.93 9.71
C LEU A 56 -5.80 2.07 10.44
N GLN A 57 -5.74 2.00 11.77
CA GLN A 57 -5.07 2.98 12.64
C GLN A 57 -3.69 2.51 13.08
N ASP A 58 -3.47 1.20 13.12
CA ASP A 58 -2.31 0.56 13.74
C ASP A 58 -1.25 0.11 12.73
N VAL A 59 -1.60 0.00 11.44
CA VAL A 59 -0.63 -0.39 10.41
C VAL A 59 0.28 0.79 10.08
N HIS A 60 1.58 0.55 10.13
CA HIS A 60 2.61 1.60 9.98
C HIS A 60 2.32 2.81 10.90
N THR A 61 2.04 2.54 12.18
CA THR A 61 1.74 3.60 13.17
C THR A 61 2.81 4.68 13.12
N PRO A 62 2.43 5.95 12.85
CA PRO A 62 3.38 7.04 12.84
C PRO A 62 3.96 7.21 14.24
N ILE A 63 5.28 7.39 14.27
CA ILE A 63 5.98 7.78 15.48
C ILE A 63 5.69 9.26 15.70
N ARG A 64 5.36 9.62 16.94
CA ARG A 64 5.28 11.00 17.41
C ARG A 64 6.18 11.14 18.62
N TRP A 65 6.69 12.34 18.83
CA TRP A 65 7.54 12.63 19.98
C TRP A 65 6.85 13.59 20.93
N HIS A 66 7.00 13.36 22.24
CA HIS A 66 6.45 14.22 23.28
C HIS A 66 7.54 14.60 24.26
N CYS A 67 7.66 15.88 24.61
CA CYS A 67 8.60 16.31 25.64
C CYS A 67 7.97 16.23 27.04
N GLN A 68 8.39 15.26 27.85
CA GLN A 68 7.96 15.09 29.24
C GLN A 68 8.70 16.02 30.24
N ALA A 69 9.75 16.72 29.79
CA ALA A 69 10.52 17.64 30.64
C ALA A 69 9.90 19.04 30.72
N CYS A 70 8.94 19.36 29.84
CA CYS A 70 8.22 20.63 29.84
C CYS A 70 7.15 20.66 30.94
N GLU A 71 7.29 21.56 31.91
CA GLU A 71 6.24 21.85 32.90
C GLU A 71 5.17 22.77 32.29
N GLY A 72 4.04 22.20 31.85
CA GLY A 72 2.78 22.94 31.66
C GLY A 72 2.11 22.87 30.29
N GLU A 73 2.86 22.74 29.20
CA GLU A 73 2.30 22.55 27.85
C GLU A 73 2.70 21.19 27.28
N ASP A 74 1.71 20.37 26.93
CA ASP A 74 1.92 19.13 26.19
C ASP A 74 2.40 19.45 24.77
N GLN A 75 3.72 19.46 24.58
CA GLN A 75 4.33 19.68 23.27
C GLN A 75 4.56 18.36 22.55
N TRP A 76 3.82 18.18 21.46
CA TRP A 76 3.91 17.03 20.56
C TRP A 76 4.59 17.45 19.26
N PHE A 77 5.47 16.59 18.76
CA PHE A 77 6.24 16.79 17.54
C PHE A 77 5.96 15.63 16.57
N GLU A 78 5.84 15.95 15.28
CA GLU A 78 5.63 14.97 14.20
C GLU A 78 6.94 14.58 13.49
N GLU A 79 8.04 15.29 13.79
CA GLU A 79 9.37 15.10 13.20
C GLU A 79 10.40 14.92 14.33
N GLU A 80 11.38 14.03 14.12
CA GLU A 80 12.44 13.76 15.10
C GLU A 80 13.32 15.00 15.29
N GLU A 81 13.66 15.67 14.20
CA GLU A 81 14.50 16.87 14.19
C GLU A 81 13.84 18.02 14.98
N ALA A 82 12.51 18.07 15.00
CA ALA A 82 11.77 19.09 15.73
C ALA A 82 11.89 18.90 17.24
N ILE A 83 11.84 17.65 17.75
CA ILE A 83 12.07 17.39 19.17
C ILE A 83 13.54 17.56 19.55
N GLU A 84 14.48 17.16 18.69
CA GLU A 84 15.91 17.39 18.92
C GLU A 84 16.21 18.88 19.10
N MET A 85 15.71 19.71 18.17
CA MET A 85 15.88 21.16 18.25
C MET A 85 15.20 21.75 19.50
N HIS A 86 14.02 21.25 19.88
CA HIS A 86 13.35 21.65 21.11
C HIS A 86 14.20 21.33 22.34
N ILE A 87 14.74 20.12 22.44
CA ILE A 87 15.60 19.69 23.56
C ILE A 87 16.87 20.52 23.60
N GLU A 88 17.54 20.75 22.47
CA GLU A 88 18.75 21.59 22.43
C GLU A 88 18.51 23.01 22.95
N GLN A 89 17.33 23.58 22.67
CA GLN A 89 16.99 24.95 23.03
C GLN A 89 16.47 25.08 24.47
N MET A 90 15.61 24.16 24.90
CA MET A 90 14.86 24.27 26.15
C MET A 90 15.44 23.41 27.28
N HIS A 91 16.14 22.32 26.93
CA HIS A 91 16.68 21.33 27.86
C HIS A 91 18.13 20.93 27.49
N PRO A 92 19.07 21.90 27.39
CA PRO A 92 20.44 21.63 26.95
C PRO A 92 21.19 20.62 27.83
N GLU A 93 20.75 20.42 29.08
CA GLU A 93 21.25 19.38 29.99
C GLU A 93 21.04 17.95 29.45
N TYR A 94 20.07 17.75 28.56
CA TYR A 94 19.76 16.45 27.94
C TYR A 94 20.24 16.33 26.49
N SER A 95 20.84 17.39 25.94
CA SER A 95 21.25 17.49 24.54
C SER A 95 22.55 16.75 24.17
N LYS A 96 23.22 16.07 25.13
CA LYS A 96 24.55 15.47 24.90
C LYS A 96 24.71 14.10 25.53
N GLY A 97 25.46 13.24 24.85
CA GLY A 97 25.94 11.97 25.40
C GLY A 97 24.91 10.82 25.34
N PRO A 98 25.12 9.75 26.11
CA PRO A 98 24.25 8.56 26.12
C PRO A 98 22.81 8.86 26.58
N GLU A 99 22.63 10.00 27.25
CA GLU A 99 21.33 10.46 27.73
C GLU A 99 20.41 10.82 26.57
N LEU A 100 20.92 11.38 25.46
CA LEU A 100 20.11 11.75 24.29
C LEU A 100 19.43 10.53 23.64
N GLU A 101 20.14 9.41 23.50
CA GLU A 101 19.57 8.19 22.91
C GLU A 101 18.51 7.56 23.82
N ALA A 102 18.77 7.50 25.13
CA ALA A 102 17.77 7.07 26.10
C ALA A 102 16.54 8.01 26.12
N TRP A 103 16.75 9.30 25.87
CA TRP A 103 15.69 10.29 25.75
C TRP A 103 14.84 10.08 24.50
N LYS A 104 15.46 9.83 23.34
CA LYS A 104 14.73 9.52 22.09
C LYS A 104 13.79 8.33 22.26
N GLU A 105 14.28 7.25 22.86
CA GLU A 105 13.46 6.06 23.14
C GLU A 105 12.31 6.36 24.13
N THR A 106 12.53 7.23 25.11
CA THR A 106 11.53 7.58 26.13
C THR A 106 10.43 8.50 25.61
N PHE A 107 10.75 9.33 24.61
CA PHE A 107 9.84 10.28 23.99
C PHE A 107 9.15 9.75 22.75
N GLU A 108 9.61 8.63 22.20
CA GLU A 108 8.96 7.93 21.10
C GLU A 108 7.60 7.36 21.54
N VAL A 109 6.52 8.01 21.10
CA VAL A 109 5.15 7.54 21.32
C VAL A 109 4.55 7.10 20.01
N LYS A 110 4.25 5.81 19.91
CA LYS A 110 3.45 5.27 18.81
C LYS A 110 2.00 5.69 19.01
N ALA A 111 1.56 6.66 18.23
CA ALA A 111 0.19 7.17 18.30
C ALA A 111 -0.64 6.57 17.16
N PRO A 112 -1.77 5.90 17.46
CA PRO A 112 -2.65 5.38 16.41
C PRO A 112 -3.09 6.52 15.50
N ARG A 113 -3.14 6.23 14.19
CA ARG A 113 -3.58 7.22 13.20
C ARG A 113 -5.03 7.63 13.48
N PRO A 114 -5.44 8.88 13.23
CA PRO A 114 -6.83 9.29 13.43
C PRO A 114 -7.80 8.39 12.65
N ALA A 115 -8.96 8.14 13.25
CA ALA A 115 -10.01 7.35 12.64
C ALA A 115 -10.35 7.85 11.22
N TYR A 116 -10.65 6.90 10.34
CA TYR A 116 -11.00 7.14 8.92
C TYR A 116 -9.89 7.73 8.04
N THR A 117 -8.65 7.77 8.51
CA THR A 117 -7.49 8.23 7.72
C THR A 117 -6.86 7.05 6.97
N CYS A 118 -6.51 7.25 5.70
CA CYS A 118 -5.87 6.23 4.88
C CYS A 118 -4.41 6.00 5.31
N PRO A 119 -3.96 4.74 5.52
CA PRO A 119 -2.57 4.44 5.85
C PRO A 119 -1.59 4.62 4.68
N VAL A 120 -2.08 4.71 3.44
CA VAL A 120 -1.23 4.82 2.24
C VAL A 120 -0.93 6.28 1.88
N CYS A 121 -1.94 7.16 1.92
CA CYS A 121 -1.80 8.56 1.53
C CYS A 121 -1.94 9.55 2.71
N ASN A 122 -2.16 9.05 3.93
CA ASN A 122 -2.33 9.85 5.14
C ASN A 122 -3.44 10.92 5.07
N SER A 123 -4.46 10.72 4.23
CA SER A 123 -5.58 11.64 4.09
C SER A 123 -6.92 10.96 4.42
N ILE A 124 -7.91 11.77 4.79
CA ILE A 124 -9.31 11.35 4.85
C ILE A 124 -9.88 11.45 3.43
N PRO A 125 -10.41 10.36 2.85
CA PRO A 125 -11.01 10.40 1.51
C PRO A 125 -12.13 11.44 1.42
N ASP A 126 -12.23 12.18 0.30
CA ASP A 126 -13.22 13.26 0.11
C ASP A 126 -14.66 12.83 0.41
N LYS A 127 -15.02 11.59 0.03
CA LYS A 127 -16.33 10.99 0.30
C LYS A 127 -16.62 10.87 1.80
N LEU A 128 -15.60 10.62 2.61
CA LEU A 128 -15.70 10.54 4.06
C LEU A 128 -15.64 11.94 4.67
N ALA A 129 -14.76 12.82 4.17
CA ALA A 129 -14.65 14.21 4.62
C ALA A 129 -15.98 14.98 4.49
N ALA A 130 -16.79 14.68 3.47
CA ALA A 130 -18.13 15.26 3.30
C ALA A 130 -19.15 14.83 4.38
N ILE A 131 -18.88 13.76 5.12
CA ILE A 131 -19.82 13.13 6.07
C ILE A 131 -19.34 13.32 7.52
N LEU A 132 -18.03 13.26 7.74
CA LEU A 132 -17.41 13.39 9.05
C LEU A 132 -17.45 14.85 9.52
N LYS A 133 -17.68 15.04 10.82
CA LYS A 133 -17.49 16.33 11.47
C LYS A 133 -16.46 16.20 12.59
N PRO A 134 -15.65 17.23 12.84
CA PRO A 134 -14.76 17.23 13.99
C PRO A 134 -15.58 17.19 15.29
N ASP A 135 -15.14 16.38 16.25
CA ASP A 135 -15.62 16.42 17.64
C ASP A 135 -15.05 17.64 18.40
N ALA A 136 -15.33 17.72 19.70
CA ALA A 136 -14.84 18.82 20.54
C ALA A 136 -13.30 18.89 20.61
N GLU A 137 -12.60 17.78 20.32
CA GLU A 137 -11.15 17.69 20.26
C GLU A 137 -10.60 17.77 18.82
N GLY A 138 -11.44 18.09 17.83
CA GLY A 138 -11.06 18.21 16.43
C GLY A 138 -10.91 16.88 15.68
N ARG A 139 -11.24 15.74 16.29
CA ARG A 139 -11.09 14.41 15.68
C ARG A 139 -12.28 14.09 14.77
N PRO A 140 -12.06 13.44 13.62
CA PRO A 140 -13.14 13.11 12.69
C PRO A 140 -14.12 12.11 13.32
N THR A 141 -15.34 12.55 13.58
CA THR A 141 -16.41 11.72 14.17
C THR A 141 -17.61 11.62 13.23
N ALA A 142 -18.18 10.42 13.14
CA ALA A 142 -19.36 10.14 12.32
C ALA A 142 -20.62 10.78 12.93
N VAL A 143 -21.33 11.58 12.12
CA VAL A 143 -22.46 12.40 12.62
C VAL A 143 -23.76 11.62 12.76
N ALA A 144 -24.00 10.60 11.92
CA ALA A 144 -25.23 9.79 11.97
C ALA A 144 -25.21 8.56 11.03
N THR A 145 -24.06 8.15 10.52
CA THR A 145 -23.96 7.10 9.49
C THR A 145 -23.50 5.77 10.08
N ASN A 146 -23.92 4.66 9.47
CA ASN A 146 -23.43 3.32 9.83
C ASN A 146 -21.90 3.26 9.69
N ASP A 147 -21.21 3.00 10.81
CA ASP A 147 -19.75 2.90 10.91
C ASP A 147 -19.15 1.91 9.89
N GLU A 148 -19.82 0.79 9.64
CA GLU A 148 -19.36 -0.20 8.65
C GLU A 148 -19.42 0.36 7.21
N SER A 149 -20.35 1.27 6.91
CA SER A 149 -20.40 1.91 5.60
C SER A 149 -19.22 2.86 5.40
N LEU A 150 -18.88 3.65 6.42
CA LEU A 150 -17.72 4.56 6.37
C LEU A 150 -16.42 3.77 6.22
N ARG A 151 -16.29 2.71 7.01
CA ARG A 151 -15.17 1.78 6.93
C ARG A 151 -15.04 1.17 5.54
N ASN A 152 -16.14 0.73 4.92
CA ASN A 152 -16.11 0.15 3.57
C ASN A 152 -15.68 1.17 2.50
N GLU A 153 -16.05 2.44 2.63
CA GLU A 153 -15.56 3.48 1.72
C GLU A 153 -14.06 3.72 1.90
N LEU A 154 -13.54 3.70 3.14
CA LEU A 154 -12.10 3.78 3.38
C LEU A 154 -11.36 2.58 2.77
N LEU A 155 -11.87 1.36 2.95
CA LEU A 155 -11.27 0.16 2.37
C LEU A 155 -11.21 0.21 0.85
N LYS A 156 -12.26 0.71 0.19
CA LYS A 156 -12.27 0.92 -1.27
C LYS A 156 -11.22 1.94 -1.70
N HIS A 157 -11.03 3.00 -0.93
CA HIS A 157 -10.01 4.01 -1.21
C HIS A 157 -8.59 3.44 -1.08
N ILE A 158 -8.30 2.68 -0.02
CA ILE A 158 -7.00 1.99 0.14
C ILE A 158 -6.76 1.01 -1.00
N ALA A 159 -7.77 0.22 -1.34
CA ALA A 159 -7.72 -0.74 -2.43
C ALA A 159 -7.45 -0.10 -3.79
N GLN A 160 -7.89 1.14 -4.00
CA GLN A 160 -7.58 1.90 -5.19
C GLN A 160 -6.09 2.26 -5.24
N HIS A 161 -5.50 2.72 -4.14
CA HIS A 161 -4.05 2.95 -4.07
C HIS A 161 -3.23 1.70 -4.34
N LEU A 162 -3.62 0.53 -3.79
CA LEU A 162 -2.89 -0.72 -4.03
C LEU A 162 -2.87 -1.09 -5.51
N LYS A 163 -3.98 -0.87 -6.23
CA LYS A 163 -4.03 -1.07 -7.68
C LYS A 163 -3.15 -0.09 -8.44
N GLU A 164 -3.20 1.18 -8.08
CA GLU A 164 -2.41 2.22 -8.73
C GLU A 164 -0.92 1.95 -8.55
N ILE A 165 -0.48 1.65 -7.32
CA ILE A 165 0.90 1.28 -7.01
C ILE A 165 1.29 0.03 -7.80
N GLY A 166 0.47 -1.02 -7.80
CA GLY A 166 0.76 -2.23 -8.56
C GLY A 166 0.89 -1.99 -10.07
N LEU A 167 0.02 -1.14 -10.66
CA LEU A 167 0.09 -0.76 -12.07
C LEU A 167 1.33 0.08 -12.39
N VAL A 168 1.69 1.01 -11.51
CA VAL A 168 2.89 1.85 -11.66
C VAL A 168 4.16 1.01 -11.53
N SER A 169 4.20 0.05 -10.61
CA SER A 169 5.33 -0.87 -10.44
C SER A 169 5.61 -1.69 -11.70
N ILE A 170 4.58 -2.03 -12.48
CA ILE A 170 4.76 -2.72 -13.76
C ILE A 170 5.54 -1.84 -14.73
N HIS A 171 5.22 -0.54 -14.82
CA HIS A 171 5.92 0.40 -15.71
C HIS A 171 7.41 0.49 -15.38
N PHE A 172 7.76 0.55 -14.09
CA PHE A 172 9.15 0.61 -13.65
C PHE A 172 9.96 -0.65 -14.00
N LEU A 173 9.31 -1.81 -14.16
CA LEU A 173 10.00 -3.04 -14.58
C LEU A 173 10.39 -2.99 -16.07
N TYR A 174 9.60 -2.32 -16.92
CA TYR A 174 9.90 -2.23 -18.35
C TYR A 174 10.96 -1.15 -18.65
N ASP A 175 10.99 -0.05 -17.89
CA ASP A 175 12.00 0.99 -18.07
C ASP A 175 13.37 0.60 -17.50
N ALA A 176 13.41 -0.30 -16.51
CA ALA A 176 14.66 -0.78 -15.91
C ALA A 176 15.50 -1.66 -16.87
N ASP A 177 14.91 -2.16 -17.96
CA ASP A 177 15.60 -3.01 -18.93
C ASP A 177 16.50 -2.23 -19.90
N GLU A 178 16.40 -0.89 -19.97
CA GLU A 178 17.33 -0.08 -20.79
C GLU A 178 18.67 0.20 -20.07
N ASP A 179 18.74 0.11 -18.74
CA ASP A 179 19.94 0.43 -17.95
C ASP A 179 20.50 -0.72 -17.07
N ALA A 180 19.80 -1.86 -16.95
CA ALA A 180 20.20 -2.94 -16.04
C ALA A 180 21.03 -4.07 -16.69
N ALA A 181 22.20 -3.74 -17.24
CA ALA A 181 23.21 -4.75 -17.57
C ALA A 181 23.85 -5.44 -16.33
N SER A 182 23.41 -5.14 -15.08
CA SER A 182 24.17 -5.55 -13.89
C SER A 182 23.42 -6.27 -12.75
N SER A 183 22.16 -6.67 -12.90
CA SER A 183 21.44 -7.37 -11.80
C SER A 183 20.77 -8.69 -12.23
N ARG A 184 21.56 -9.58 -12.84
CA ARG A 184 21.14 -10.93 -13.26
C ARG A 184 20.93 -11.96 -12.14
N ALA A 185 21.01 -11.57 -10.86
CA ALA A 185 20.86 -12.51 -9.75
C ALA A 185 19.41 -12.76 -9.32
N SER A 186 18.52 -11.76 -9.44
CA SER A 186 17.15 -11.88 -8.93
C SER A 186 16.15 -12.41 -9.96
N ALA A 187 16.43 -12.25 -11.27
CA ALA A 187 15.60 -12.77 -12.34
C ALA A 187 15.68 -14.31 -12.48
N ALA A 188 16.82 -14.93 -12.10
CA ALA A 188 17.04 -16.37 -12.27
C ALA A 188 16.11 -17.24 -11.40
N ASN A 189 15.64 -16.72 -10.26
CA ASN A 189 14.81 -17.50 -9.35
C ASN A 189 13.33 -17.55 -9.74
N ASN A 190 12.84 -16.60 -10.55
CA ASN A 190 11.45 -16.57 -11.01
C ASN A 190 11.22 -17.32 -12.33
N ILE A 191 12.30 -17.69 -13.04
CA ILE A 191 12.22 -18.39 -14.34
C ILE A 191 11.88 -19.89 -14.18
N ASN A 192 12.09 -20.47 -12.99
CA ASN A 192 11.85 -21.90 -12.76
C ASN A 192 10.39 -22.27 -12.45
N SER A 193 9.47 -21.31 -12.36
CA SER A 193 8.06 -21.57 -12.01
C SER A 193 7.07 -21.38 -13.16
N LEU A 194 7.54 -21.01 -14.36
CA LEU A 194 6.68 -20.89 -15.54
C LEU A 194 6.69 -22.19 -16.36
N PRO A 195 5.52 -22.74 -16.73
CA PRO A 195 5.46 -23.95 -17.52
C PRO A 195 5.97 -23.68 -18.95
N ALA A 196 7.12 -24.29 -19.26
CA ALA A 196 7.65 -24.64 -20.58
C ALA A 196 7.24 -23.74 -21.77
N GLY A 197 7.72 -22.49 -21.79
CA GLY A 197 7.84 -21.72 -23.04
C GLY A 197 8.95 -22.30 -23.91
N ARG A 198 8.68 -22.51 -25.21
CA ARG A 198 9.67 -22.99 -26.18
C ARG A 198 10.36 -21.77 -26.79
N TRP A 199 11.69 -21.72 -26.71
CA TRP A 199 12.49 -20.67 -27.35
C TRP A 199 12.53 -20.89 -28.87
N LEU A 200 12.07 -19.92 -29.64
CA LEU A 200 12.20 -19.85 -31.10
C LEU A 200 12.79 -18.47 -31.44
N ASP A 201 13.86 -18.45 -32.23
CA ASP A 201 14.51 -17.25 -32.77
C ASP A 201 14.78 -16.11 -31.76
N GLY A 202 15.26 -16.46 -30.57
CA GLY A 202 15.71 -15.50 -29.56
C GLY A 202 14.60 -14.79 -28.77
N ASN A 203 13.33 -15.10 -29.03
CA ASN A 203 12.20 -14.52 -28.31
C ASN A 203 11.45 -15.56 -27.48
N LEU A 204 11.04 -15.17 -26.27
CA LEU A 204 10.19 -15.98 -25.40
C LEU A 204 8.75 -15.91 -25.96
N VAL A 205 8.31 -16.97 -26.63
CA VAL A 205 6.92 -17.12 -27.05
C VAL A 205 6.18 -17.88 -25.94
N PRO A 206 5.36 -17.22 -25.11
CA PRO A 206 4.55 -17.93 -24.14
C PRO A 206 3.57 -18.86 -24.88
N PRO A 207 3.24 -20.03 -24.31
CA PRO A 207 2.23 -20.90 -24.91
C PRO A 207 0.93 -20.12 -25.03
N VAL A 208 0.40 -20.04 -26.25
CA VAL A 208 -0.90 -19.40 -26.54
C VAL A 208 -1.94 -20.09 -25.65
N PRO A 209 -2.59 -19.36 -24.71
CA PRO A 209 -3.56 -19.97 -23.84
C PRO A 209 -4.71 -20.57 -24.65
N SER A 210 -5.15 -21.78 -24.29
CA SER A 210 -6.17 -22.56 -25.01
C SER A 210 -7.57 -21.93 -25.06
N TYR A 211 -7.73 -20.70 -24.57
CA TYR A 211 -9.00 -19.96 -24.56
C TYR A 211 -9.03 -18.82 -25.58
N LEU A 212 -7.95 -18.59 -26.33
CA LEU A 212 -7.96 -17.72 -27.50
C LEU A 212 -8.63 -18.50 -28.65
N ASP A 213 -9.76 -17.99 -29.12
CA ASP A 213 -10.50 -18.56 -30.25
C ASP A 213 -9.59 -18.67 -31.49
N GLU A 214 -9.80 -19.71 -32.31
CA GLU A 214 -8.97 -20.03 -33.49
C GLU A 214 -8.87 -18.88 -34.51
N GLU A 215 -9.75 -17.87 -34.42
CA GLU A 215 -9.80 -16.67 -35.25
C GLU A 215 -8.57 -15.74 -35.07
N TYR A 216 -7.80 -15.87 -33.98
CA TYR A 216 -6.60 -15.07 -33.72
C TYR A 216 -5.27 -15.72 -34.12
N HIS A 217 -5.28 -16.94 -34.70
CA HIS A 217 -4.06 -17.64 -35.09
C HIS A 217 -3.39 -17.11 -36.38
N ASP A 218 -4.11 -16.32 -37.20
CA ASP A 218 -3.60 -15.87 -38.50
C ASP A 218 -3.02 -14.44 -38.51
N GLU A 219 -3.18 -13.64 -37.44
CA GLU A 219 -2.66 -12.26 -37.38
C GLU A 219 -1.17 -12.15 -36.97
N TRP A 220 -0.52 -13.24 -36.57
CA TRP A 220 0.88 -13.26 -36.12
C TRP A 220 1.84 -13.96 -37.07
N ARG A 221 1.44 -14.16 -38.34
CA ARG A 221 2.32 -14.73 -39.38
C ARG A 221 2.72 -13.64 -40.39
N LEU A 222 3.64 -12.77 -39.98
CA LEU A 222 4.46 -11.93 -40.87
C LEU A 222 5.93 -12.18 -40.59
#